data_AF-A0A7H4MZ66-F1
#
_entry.id   AF-A0A7H4MZ66-F1
#
_cell.length_a   1.000
_cell.length_b   1.000
_cell.length_c   1.000
_cell.angle_alpha   90.00
_cell.angle_beta   90.00
_cell.angle_gamma   90.00
#
_symmetry.space_group_name_H-M   'P 1'
#
loop_
_entity.id
_entity.type
_entity.pdbx_description
1 polymer ?
#
loop_
_entity_poly.entity_id
_entity_poly.type
_entity_poly.pdbx_seq_one_letter_code
_entity_poly.pdbx_strand_id
1 'polypeptide(L)'
;MSLNKYFDLGDWRHLSLSLNAARSEFNGRKDDSAYISLTMPFGSGTVGYNGSMSRDRYTQNASWSQRLDNNDYYSINAGNSVGGGEGTRSQMSGYYSHLGNYGGCHHQL
;
A
#
# COMPACT_ATOMS: atom_id res chain seq x y z
N MET A 1 -10.49 -14.98 3.92
CA MET A 1 -11.04 -14.36 5.15
C MET A 1 -10.29 -13.05 5.37
N SER A 2 -11.00 -11.98 5.74
CA SER A 2 -10.40 -10.67 6.00
C SER A 2 -10.73 -10.24 7.43
N LEU A 3 -9.77 -9.58 8.07
CA LEU A 3 -9.84 -9.14 9.44
C LEU A 3 -9.39 -7.69 9.46
N ASN A 4 -10.36 -6.80 9.64
CA ASN A 4 -10.14 -5.37 9.67
C ASN A 4 -10.37 -4.92 11.12
N LYS A 5 -9.35 -4.31 11.74
CA LYS A 5 -9.50 -3.71 13.06
C LYS A 5 -9.12 -2.25 12.99
N TYR A 6 -10.00 -1.44 13.57
CA TYR A 6 -9.75 -0.03 13.85
C TYR A 6 -9.36 0.05 15.32
N PHE A 7 -8.17 0.57 15.59
CA PHE A 7 -7.68 0.74 16.95
C PHE A 7 -7.44 2.22 17.19
N ASP A 8 -8.05 2.77 18.24
CA ASP A 8 -7.70 4.09 18.76
C ASP A 8 -6.67 3.90 19.88
N LEU A 9 -5.40 4.18 19.58
CA LEU A 9 -4.30 4.16 20.56
C LEU A 9 -3.93 5.61 20.92
N GLY A 10 -4.65 6.18 21.89
CA GLY A 10 -4.36 7.51 22.44
C GLY A 10 -4.61 8.65 21.47
N ASP A 11 -3.57 9.43 21.15
CA ASP A 11 -3.59 10.59 20.23
C ASP A 11 -3.74 10.21 18.74
N TRP A 12 -3.48 8.94 18.40
CA TRP A 12 -3.52 8.45 17.02
C TRP A 12 -4.88 7.83 16.73
N ARG A 13 -5.81 8.68 16.30
CA ARG A 13 -7.15 8.27 15.85
C ARG A 13 -7.14 7.91 14.37
N HIS A 14 -7.90 6.89 13.98
CA HIS A 14 -8.04 6.36 12.60
C HIS A 14 -6.89 5.49 12.07
N LEU A 15 -6.30 4.64 12.91
CA LEU A 15 -5.47 3.53 12.44
C LEU A 15 -6.36 2.46 11.78
N SER A 16 -6.15 2.22 10.49
CA SER A 16 -6.81 1.15 9.75
C SER A 16 -5.82 0.02 9.49
N LEU A 17 -6.03 -1.11 10.16
CA LEU A 17 -5.29 -2.34 9.89
C LEU A 17 -6.22 -3.34 9.21
N SER A 18 -5.86 -3.73 8.00
CA SER A 18 -6.60 -4.69 7.18
C SER A 18 -5.71 -5.87 6.87
N LEU A 19 -6.09 -7.06 7.34
CA LEU A 19 -5.40 -8.31 7.06
C LEU A 19 -6.32 -9.20 6.23
N ASN A 20 -5.81 -9.69 5.10
CA ASN A 20 -6.54 -10.50 4.15
C ASN A 20 -5.72 -11.76 3.87
N ALA A 21 -6.34 -12.92 3.99
CA ALA A 21 -5.73 -14.18 3.61
C ALA A 21 -6.67 -14.94 2.67
N ALA A 22 -6.12 -15.35 1.54
CA ALA A 22 -6.80 -16.16 0.55
C ALA A 22 -5.93 -17.38 0.23
N ARG A 23 -6.52 -18.56 0.42
CA ARG A 23 -5.96 -19.83 -0.01
C ARG A 23 -6.77 -20.30 -1.19
N SER A 24 -6.12 -20.47 -2.34
CA SER A 24 -6.70 -21.09 -3.53
C SER A 24 -5.99 -22.41 -3.78
N GLU A 25 -6.72 -23.40 -4.26
CA GLU A 25 -6.14 -24.67 -4.70
C GLU A 25 -6.58 -24.88 -6.14
N PHE A 26 -5.63 -24.84 -7.07
CA PHE A 26 -5.91 -25.03 -8.49
C PHE A 26 -4.98 -26.10 -9.05
N ASN A 27 -5.57 -27.19 -9.55
CA ASN A 27 -4.86 -28.28 -10.22
C ASN A 27 -3.72 -28.91 -9.39
N GLY A 28 -3.93 -29.08 -8.08
CA GLY A 28 -2.95 -29.66 -7.14
C GLY A 28 -1.84 -28.70 -6.68
N ARG A 29 -1.83 -27.45 -7.15
CA ARG A 29 -0.96 -26.39 -6.62
C ARG A 29 -1.74 -25.57 -5.61
N LYS A 30 -1.20 -25.46 -4.40
CA LYS A 30 -1.72 -24.60 -3.34
C LYS A 30 -1.14 -23.20 -3.51
N ASP A 31 -2.04 -22.24 -3.54
CA ASP A 31 -1.79 -20.82 -3.69
C ASP A 31 -2.20 -20.12 -2.40
N ASP A 32 -1.23 -19.98 -1.51
CA ASP A 32 -1.38 -19.20 -0.30
C ASP A 32 -1.00 -17.75 -0.60
N SER A 33 -1.97 -16.86 -0.48
CA SER A 33 -1.78 -15.42 -0.56
C SER A 33 -2.24 -14.75 0.73
N ALA A 34 -1.37 -13.96 1.31
CA ALA A 34 -1.65 -13.16 2.49
C ALA A 34 -1.28 -11.71 2.18
N TYR A 35 -2.11 -10.78 2.64
CA TYR A 35 -1.95 -9.36 2.44
C TYR A 35 -2.28 -8.64 3.74
N ILE A 36 -1.40 -7.78 4.19
CA ILE A 36 -1.58 -6.92 5.35
C ILE A 36 -1.36 -5.49 4.91
N SER A 37 -2.28 -4.61 5.27
CA SER A 37 -2.20 -3.18 5.01
C SER A 37 -2.47 -2.44 6.29
N LEU A 38 -1.52 -1.60 6.70
CA LEU A 38 -1.64 -0.70 7.82
C LEU A 38 -1.58 0.72 7.28
N THR A 39 -2.60 1.52 7.54
CA THR A 39 -2.65 2.91 7.13
C THR A 39 -3.00 3.78 8.32
N MET A 40 -2.28 4.89 8.47
CA MET A 40 -2.46 5.82 9.57
C MET A 40 -2.25 7.27 9.12
N PRO A 41 -3.10 8.21 9.56
CA PRO A 41 -2.83 9.62 9.39
C PRO A 41 -1.62 10.00 10.24
N PHE A 42 -0.67 10.74 9.66
CA PHE A 42 0.50 11.26 10.36
C PHE A 42 0.74 12.72 9.95
N GLY A 43 0.52 13.63 10.89
CA GLY A 43 0.57 15.07 10.64
C GLY A 43 -0.47 15.51 9.62
N SER A 44 -0.03 16.18 8.56
CA SER A 44 -0.86 16.60 7.41
C SER A 44 -1.03 15.51 6.34
N GLY A 45 -0.37 14.36 6.50
CA GLY A 45 -0.36 13.27 5.52
C GLY A 45 -0.94 11.97 6.07
N THR A 46 -0.84 10.94 5.24
CA THR A 46 -1.21 9.56 5.53
C THR A 46 -0.02 8.68 5.19
N VAL A 47 0.43 7.88 6.14
CA VAL A 47 1.44 6.84 5.89
C VAL A 47 0.75 5.49 5.84
N GLY A 48 1.15 4.69 4.88
CA GLY A 48 0.66 3.34 4.66
C GLY A 48 1.84 2.38 4.55
N TYR A 49 1.66 1.18 5.06
CA TYR A 49 2.60 0.08 4.92
C TYR A 49 1.84 -1.19 4.55
N ASN A 50 2.27 -1.81 3.46
CA ASN A 50 1.60 -2.94 2.85
C ASN A 50 2.60 -4.09 2.73
N GLY A 51 2.26 -5.22 3.32
CA GLY A 51 3.01 -6.47 3.18
C GLY A 51 2.15 -7.49 2.46
N SER A 52 2.69 -8.20 1.48
CA SER A 52 1.99 -9.31 0.84
C SER A 52 2.91 -10.48 0.62
N MET A 53 2.43 -11.67 0.92
CA MET A 53 3.09 -12.93 0.61
C MET A 53 2.23 -13.68 -0.39
N SER A 54 2.80 -14.08 -1.52
CA SER A 54 2.13 -14.88 -2.54
C SER A 54 3.03 -16.02 -2.95
N ARG A 55 2.67 -17.26 -2.61
CA ARG A 55 3.52 -18.45 -2.76
C ARG A 55 4.94 -18.17 -2.20
N ASP A 56 5.95 -18.07 -3.06
CA ASP A 56 7.35 -17.83 -2.72
C ASP A 56 7.80 -16.37 -2.82
N ARG A 57 6.89 -15.44 -3.14
CA ARG A 57 7.20 -14.01 -3.31
C ARG A 57 6.68 -13.20 -2.13
N TYR A 58 7.59 -12.47 -1.50
CA TYR A 58 7.31 -11.52 -0.44
C TYR A 58 7.46 -10.11 -0.98
N THR A 59 6.43 -9.29 -0.84
CA THR A 59 6.43 -7.89 -1.21
C THR A 59 6.19 -7.04 0.02
N GLN A 60 6.97 -6.00 0.18
CA GLN A 60 6.83 -5.00 1.23
C GLN A 60 6.81 -3.63 0.58
N ASN A 61 5.92 -2.76 1.03
CA ASN A 61 5.66 -1.51 0.35
C ASN A 61 5.21 -0.45 1.35
N ALA A 62 6.03 0.57 1.53
CA ALA A 62 5.70 1.80 2.23
C ALA A 62 5.13 2.82 1.24
N SER A 63 4.06 3.49 1.64
CA SER A 63 3.45 4.59 0.90
C SER A 63 3.28 5.77 1.83
N TRP A 64 3.50 6.97 1.33
CA TRP A 64 3.17 8.20 2.03
C TRP A 64 2.42 9.10 1.08
N SER A 65 1.28 9.60 1.49
CA SER A 65 0.52 10.57 0.72
C SER A 65 0.14 11.77 1.55
N GLN A 66 0.02 12.91 0.91
CA GLN A 66 -0.40 14.14 1.56
C GLN A 66 -1.31 14.92 0.63
N ARG A 67 -2.38 15.44 1.21
CA ARG A 67 -3.31 16.33 0.52
C ARG A 67 -3.11 17.73 1.06
N LEU A 68 -2.80 18.68 0.18
CA LEU A 68 -2.72 20.09 0.55
C LEU A 68 -4.08 20.76 0.35
N ASP A 69 -4.24 21.89 1.04
CA ASP A 69 -5.44 22.72 0.99
C ASP A 69 -5.81 23.16 -0.44
N ASN A 70 -4.78 23.32 -1.29
CA ASN A 70 -4.89 23.73 -2.69
C ASN A 70 -5.38 22.61 -3.65
N ASN A 71 -5.98 21.54 -3.10
CA ASN A 71 -6.45 20.35 -3.82
C ASN A 71 -5.33 19.57 -4.55
N ASP A 72 -4.10 19.79 -4.12
CA ASP A 72 -2.91 19.07 -4.55
C ASP A 72 -2.76 17.76 -3.79
N TYR A 73 -2.48 16.68 -4.50
CA TYR A 73 -2.26 15.35 -3.95
C TYR A 73 -0.88 14.84 -4.34
N TYR A 74 -0.07 14.55 -3.33
CA TYR A 74 1.24 13.92 -3.48
C TYR A 74 1.17 12.51 -2.91
N SER A 75 1.71 11.53 -3.62
CA SER A 75 1.81 10.16 -3.15
C SER A 75 3.15 9.59 -3.56
N ILE A 76 3.94 9.20 -2.59
CA ILE A 76 5.22 8.52 -2.79
C ILE A 76 5.03 7.08 -2.30
N ASN A 77 5.59 6.16 -3.07
CA ASN A 77 5.51 4.74 -2.82
C ASN A 77 6.90 4.14 -2.99
N ALA A 78 7.31 3.32 -2.04
CA ALA A 78 8.60 2.67 -2.04
C ALA A 78 8.43 1.27 -1.49
N GLY A 79 8.98 0.27 -2.17
CA GLY A 79 8.85 -1.10 -1.75
C GLY A 79 9.89 -2.00 -2.35
N ASN A 80 9.91 -3.23 -1.87
CA ASN A 80 10.78 -4.28 -2.35
C ASN A 80 10.00 -5.58 -2.46
N SER A 81 10.25 -6.33 -3.52
CA SER A 81 9.73 -7.68 -3.71
C SER A 81 10.88 -8.66 -3.85
N VAL A 82 10.80 -9.78 -3.15
CA VAL A 82 11.83 -10.81 -3.13
C VAL A 82 11.20 -12.19 -3.23
N GLY A 83 11.90 -13.12 -3.89
CA GLY A 83 11.50 -14.52 -3.96
C GLY A 83 10.92 -14.94 -5.32
N GLY A 84 10.48 -16.20 -5.41
CA GLY A 84 10.11 -16.83 -6.69
C GLY A 84 11.31 -17.14 -7.60
N GLY A 85 12.51 -17.33 -7.04
CA GLY A 85 13.73 -17.61 -7.79
C GLY A 85 14.41 -16.39 -8.41
N GLU A 86 13.87 -15.19 -8.16
CA GLU A 86 14.43 -13.92 -8.64
C GLU A 86 15.06 -13.12 -7.49
N GLY A 87 16.07 -12.31 -7.80
CA GLY A 87 16.71 -11.41 -6.83
C GLY A 87 15.75 -10.31 -6.35
N THR A 88 16.11 -9.68 -5.22
CA THR A 88 15.33 -8.57 -4.64
C THR A 88 15.14 -7.44 -5.64
N ARG A 89 13.88 -7.09 -5.91
CA ARG A 89 13.48 -5.95 -6.73
C ARG A 89 13.00 -4.82 -5.85
N SER A 90 13.78 -3.75 -5.78
CA SER A 90 13.34 -2.48 -5.18
C SER A 90 12.56 -1.66 -6.22
N GLN A 91 11.48 -1.04 -5.77
CA GLN A 91 10.56 -0.23 -6.56
C GLN A 91 10.31 1.07 -5.82
N MET A 92 10.36 2.19 -6.53
CA MET A 92 10.02 3.50 -6.00
C MET A 92 9.22 4.23 -7.07
N SER A 93 8.08 4.78 -6.68
CA SER A 93 7.22 5.55 -7.57
C SER A 93 6.66 6.76 -6.83
N GLY A 94 6.56 7.87 -7.55
CA GLY A 94 6.01 9.12 -7.03
C GLY A 94 4.93 9.59 -7.97
N TYR A 95 3.82 10.03 -7.41
CA TYR A 95 2.71 10.61 -8.14
C TYR A 95 2.38 11.97 -7.56
N TYR A 96 2.16 12.92 -8.46
CA TYR A 96 1.66 14.24 -8.14
C TYR A 96 0.44 14.52 -9.01
N SER A 97 -0.63 14.97 -8.38
CA SER A 97 -1.86 15.37 -9.03
C SER A 97 -2.27 16.73 -8.52
N HIS A 98 -2.49 17.65 -9.45
CA HIS A 98 -3.13 18.94 -9.19
C HIS A 98 -4.56 18.85 -9.74
N LEU A 99 -5.58 18.78 -8.89
CA LEU A 99 -6.97 18.90 -9.34
C LEU A 99 -7.29 20.39 -9.60
N GLY A 100 -6.71 20.92 -10.69
CA GLY A 100 -7.12 22.17 -11.29
C GLY A 100 -8.32 21.91 -12.18
N ASN A 101 -9.30 22.82 -12.18
CA ASN A 101 -10.57 22.71 -12.90
C ASN A 101 -10.45 22.69 -14.45
N TYR A 102 -9.26 22.44 -15.00
CA TYR A 102 -8.97 22.46 -16.43
C TYR A 102 -7.96 21.35 -16.80
N GLY A 103 -8.47 20.28 -17.43
CA GLY A 103 -7.70 19.35 -18.26
C GLY A 103 -6.64 18.50 -17.55
N GLY A 104 -6.99 17.27 -17.18
CA GLY A 104 -6.04 16.31 -16.61
C GLY A 104 -4.93 15.93 -17.58
N CYS A 105 -3.74 16.49 -17.41
CA CYS A 105 -2.50 15.97 -18.00
C CYS A 105 -1.85 14.99 -17.00
N HIS A 106 -1.98 13.70 -17.30
CA HIS A 106 -1.37 12.62 -16.52
C HIS A 106 0.12 12.48 -16.94
N HIS A 107 1.06 12.86 -16.07
CA HIS A 107 2.50 12.67 -16.30
C HIS A 107 3.02 11.58 -15.35
N GLN A 108 3.62 10.52 -15.90
CA GLN A 108 4.23 9.41 -15.17
C GLN A 108 5.75 9.56 -15.31
N LEU A 109 6.47 9.72 -14.20
CA LEU A 109 7.94 9.82 -14.15
C LEU A 109 8.57 8.43 -14.03
#